data_AF-A0A7V9GYF8-F1
#
_entry.id   AF-A0A7V9GYF8-F1
#
_cell.length_a   1.000
_cell.length_b   1.000
_cell.length_c   1.000
_cell.angle_alpha   90.00
_cell.angle_beta   90.00
_cell.angle_gamma   90.00
#
_symmetry.space_group_name_H-M   'P 1'
#
loop_
_entity.id
_entity.type
_entity.pdbx_description
1 polymer ?
#
loop_
_entity_poly.entity_id
_entity_poly.type
_entity_poly.pdbx_seq_one_letter_code
_entity_poly.pdbx_strand_id
1 'polypeptide(L)'
;MDDSERSESAQDTAGGAAGGPEPVVDIPTDAMSRFATAEARLYPMAMTNVATFQRATTLVGVAAEELRATCPDIATVLHRRAELIGVLPQLAAAATVRLDDLPAEDIIDAASALRCRELQAAGASRSRQVRIEAARVGGFEWPAAEAEPADLPGAP
;
A
#
# COMPACT_ATOMS: atom_id res chain seq x y z
N MET A 1 -62.82 -33.98 -4.05
CA MET A 1 -63.50 -32.68 -4.00
C MET A 1 -63.20 -32.16 -2.62
N ASP A 2 -62.10 -31.47 -2.33
CA ASP A 2 -61.16 -30.59 -3.07
C ASP A 2 -59.73 -31.01 -2.65
N ASP A 3 -58.63 -31.09 -3.43
CA ASP A 3 -57.99 -30.27 -4.47
C ASP A 3 -57.63 -28.83 -4.09
N SER A 4 -56.35 -28.62 -3.73
CA SER A 4 -55.55 -27.36 -3.74
C SER A 4 -54.37 -27.56 -2.76
N GLU A 5 -53.31 -28.24 -3.16
CA GLU A 5 -52.13 -27.66 -3.83
C GLU A 5 -51.24 -26.81 -2.90
N ARG A 6 -50.10 -27.42 -2.54
CA ARG A 6 -48.76 -26.92 -2.83
C ARG A 6 -48.46 -25.45 -2.51
N SER A 7 -47.68 -25.24 -1.47
CA SER A 7 -46.59 -24.26 -1.49
C SER A 7 -45.47 -24.69 -0.55
N GLU A 8 -44.61 -25.57 -1.07
CA GLU A 8 -43.17 -25.47 -0.80
C GLU A 8 -42.73 -24.06 -1.22
N SER A 9 -42.13 -23.30 -0.31
CA SER A 9 -41.28 -22.17 -0.70
C SER A 9 -40.22 -21.95 0.37
N ALA A 10 -39.08 -22.56 0.05
CA ALA A 10 -37.74 -22.06 0.29
C ALA A 10 -37.44 -21.53 1.70
N GLN A 11 -36.80 -22.39 2.47
CA GLN A 11 -35.71 -22.01 3.34
C GLN A 11 -34.70 -21.18 2.55
N ASP A 12 -34.86 -19.86 2.57
CA ASP A 12 -33.89 -18.92 2.00
C ASP A 12 -32.76 -18.71 3.02
N THR A 13 -32.01 -19.78 3.26
CA THR A 13 -30.68 -19.70 3.88
C THR A 13 -29.69 -19.25 2.80
N ALA A 14 -29.91 -18.06 2.26
CA ALA A 14 -28.89 -17.35 1.51
C ALA A 14 -27.93 -16.74 2.53
N GLY A 15 -27.03 -17.61 3.03
CA GLY A 15 -25.75 -17.21 3.59
C GLY A 15 -24.91 -16.56 2.50
N GLY A 16 -25.32 -15.36 2.09
CA GLY A 16 -24.46 -14.42 1.39
C GLY A 16 -23.51 -13.84 2.42
N ALA A 17 -22.46 -14.59 2.74
CA ALA A 17 -21.25 -14.01 3.27
C ALA A 17 -20.67 -13.09 2.17
N ALA A 18 -21.30 -11.93 2.01
CA ALA A 18 -20.74 -10.80 1.30
C ALA A 18 -19.40 -10.55 1.98
N GLY A 19 -18.32 -10.83 1.25
CA GLY A 19 -16.95 -10.71 1.73
C GLY A 19 -16.80 -9.40 2.48
N GLY A 20 -16.64 -9.50 3.80
CA GLY A 20 -16.32 -8.35 4.63
C GLY A 20 -15.08 -7.66 4.08
N PRO A 21 -14.89 -6.36 4.34
CA PRO A 21 -13.71 -5.64 3.90
C PRO A 21 -12.48 -6.47 4.29
N GLU A 22 -11.62 -6.80 3.31
CA GLU A 22 -10.35 -7.46 3.60
C GLU A 22 -9.69 -6.70 4.75
N PRO A 23 -9.22 -7.40 5.80
CA PRO A 23 -8.58 -6.73 6.92
C PRO A 23 -7.45 -5.88 6.38
N VAL A 24 -7.53 -4.57 6.61
CA VAL A 24 -6.42 -3.66 6.34
C VAL A 24 -5.25 -4.18 7.16
N VAL A 25 -4.22 -4.68 6.48
CA VAL A 25 -3.00 -5.12 7.17
C VAL A 25 -2.30 -3.85 7.63
N ASP A 26 -2.55 -3.49 8.88
CA ASP A 26 -1.96 -2.33 9.51
C ASP A 26 -0.46 -2.54 9.73
N ILE A 27 0.32 -1.53 9.37
CA ILE A 27 1.76 -1.50 9.66
C ILE A 27 1.92 -1.24 11.16
N PRO A 28 2.67 -2.07 11.90
CA PRO A 28 2.96 -1.84 13.31
C PRO A 28 3.56 -0.44 13.56
N THR A 29 3.17 0.20 14.65
CA THR A 29 3.59 1.58 14.98
C THR A 29 5.11 1.74 15.08
N ASP A 30 5.81 0.71 15.57
CA ASP A 30 7.28 0.72 15.64
C ASP A 30 7.92 0.74 14.24
N ALA A 31 7.35 0.02 13.28
CA ALA A 31 7.79 0.07 11.89
C ALA A 31 7.51 1.43 11.25
N MET A 32 6.32 2.01 11.48
CA MET A 32 6.01 3.36 11.02
C MET A 32 6.99 4.41 11.58
N SER A 33 7.37 4.30 12.86
CA SER A 33 8.34 5.20 13.48
C SER A 33 9.74 5.07 12.88
N ARG A 34 10.19 3.85 12.58
CA ARG A 34 11.46 3.62 11.86
C ARG A 34 11.44 4.23 10.46
N PHE A 35 10.36 3.99 9.71
CA PHE A 35 10.18 4.54 8.37
C PHE A 35 10.26 6.08 8.37
N ALA A 36 9.51 6.72 9.27
CA ALA A 36 9.52 8.17 9.41
C ALA A 36 10.90 8.70 9.81
N THR A 37 11.61 7.99 10.70
CA THR A 37 12.96 8.37 11.12
C THR A 37 13.95 8.31 9.96
N ALA A 38 13.90 7.24 9.16
CA ALA A 38 14.75 7.09 7.99
C ALA A 38 14.48 8.20 6.95
N GLU A 39 13.21 8.44 6.62
CA GLU A 39 12.82 9.51 5.70
C GLU A 39 13.24 10.89 6.19
N ALA A 40 13.09 11.17 7.48
CA ALA A 40 13.52 12.43 8.10
C ALA A 40 15.04 12.65 8.06
N ARG A 41 15.84 11.58 7.96
CA ARG A 41 17.29 11.68 7.78
C ARG A 41 17.68 11.86 6.32
N LEU A 42 17.02 11.14 5.42
CA LEU A 42 17.38 11.14 3.99
C LEU A 42 16.88 12.39 3.27
N TYR A 43 15.63 12.80 3.45
CA TYR A 43 15.02 13.85 2.62
C TYR A 43 15.65 15.25 2.79
N PRO A 44 16.08 15.70 3.99
CA PRO A 44 16.78 16.98 4.11
C PRO A 44 18.10 17.04 3.33
N MET A 45 18.73 15.89 3.05
CA MET A 45 19.97 15.84 2.26
C MET A 45 19.78 16.38 0.83
N ALA A 46 18.55 16.36 0.29
CA ALA A 46 18.25 16.94 -1.00
C ALA A 46 18.60 18.44 -1.08
N MET A 47 18.61 19.15 0.06
CA MET A 47 18.93 20.57 0.13
C MET A 47 20.37 20.85 0.56
N THR A 48 21.00 19.95 1.32
CA THR A 48 22.31 20.19 1.93
C THR A 48 23.46 19.41 1.27
N ASN A 49 23.18 18.27 0.65
CA ASN A 49 24.16 17.42 -0.01
C ASN A 49 23.49 16.55 -1.10
N VAL A 50 23.24 17.17 -2.25
CA VAL A 50 22.50 16.57 -3.39
C VAL A 50 23.15 15.27 -3.87
N ALA A 51 24.48 15.20 -3.94
CA ALA A 51 25.18 14.00 -4.41
C ALA A 51 24.96 12.80 -3.48
N THR A 52 24.96 13.03 -2.17
CA THR A 52 24.67 11.99 -1.17
C THR A 52 23.20 11.59 -1.21
N PHE A 53 22.29 12.56 -1.37
CA PHE A 53 20.88 12.29 -1.56
C PHE A 53 20.59 11.43 -2.80
N GLN A 54 21.16 11.77 -3.96
CA GLN A 54 21.02 11.00 -5.20
C GLN A 54 21.49 9.56 -5.04
N ARG A 55 22.62 9.36 -4.35
CA ARG A 55 23.14 8.02 -4.01
C ARG A 55 22.16 7.27 -3.11
N ALA A 56 21.67 7.91 -2.05
CA ALA A 56 20.69 7.32 -1.15
C ALA A 56 19.39 6.93 -1.89
N THR A 57 18.83 7.80 -2.72
CA THR A 57 17.61 7.49 -3.49
C THR A 57 17.83 6.37 -4.49
N THR A 58 19.02 6.27 -5.07
CA THR A 58 19.37 5.16 -5.96
C THR A 58 19.39 3.83 -5.19
N LEU A 59 20.03 3.80 -4.02
CA LEU A 59 20.07 2.62 -3.16
C LEU A 59 18.68 2.24 -2.64
N VAL A 60 17.85 3.22 -2.26
CA VAL A 60 16.44 2.99 -1.90
C VAL A 60 15.68 2.38 -3.08
N GLY A 61 15.91 2.85 -4.30
CA GLY A 61 15.32 2.28 -5.51
C GLY A 61 15.74 0.82 -5.74
N VAL A 62 17.04 0.52 -5.61
CA VAL A 62 17.56 -0.85 -5.73
C VAL A 62 16.93 -1.79 -4.69
N ALA A 63 16.89 -1.37 -3.43
CA ALA A 63 16.26 -2.16 -2.36
C ALA A 63 14.74 -2.30 -2.57
N ALA A 64 14.07 -1.27 -3.09
CA ALA A 64 12.65 -1.32 -3.41
C ALA A 64 12.35 -2.31 -4.54
N GLU A 65 13.19 -2.40 -5.58
CA GLU A 65 13.02 -3.41 -6.63
C GLU A 65 13.16 -4.84 -6.09
N GLU A 66 14.16 -5.08 -5.23
CA GLU A 66 14.30 -6.38 -4.55
C GLU A 66 13.05 -6.70 -3.72
N LEU A 67 12.54 -5.74 -2.95
CA LEU A 67 11.30 -5.88 -2.19
C LEU A 67 10.08 -6.15 -3.08
N ARG A 68 9.97 -5.51 -4.25
CA ARG A 68 8.87 -5.78 -5.19
C ARG A 68 8.93 -7.18 -5.76
N ALA A 69 10.13 -7.68 -6.05
CA ALA A 69 10.33 -9.01 -6.62
C ALA A 69 10.02 -10.14 -5.62
N THR A 70 10.16 -9.88 -4.33
CA THR A 70 10.21 -10.95 -3.30
C THR A 70 9.20 -10.81 -2.17
N CYS A 71 8.64 -9.62 -1.94
CA CYS A 71 7.68 -9.36 -0.87
C CYS A 71 6.28 -9.09 -1.46
N PRO A 72 5.39 -10.10 -1.46
CA PRO A 72 4.04 -9.97 -1.98
C PRO A 72 3.10 -9.19 -1.03
N ASP A 73 3.44 -9.09 0.25
CA ASP A 73 2.63 -8.46 1.29
C ASP A 73 3.45 -7.71 2.34
N ILE A 74 2.77 -6.92 3.18
CA ILE A 74 3.38 -6.05 4.20
C ILE A 74 4.11 -6.89 5.25
N ALA A 75 3.55 -8.03 5.67
CA ALA A 75 4.16 -8.88 6.68
C ALA A 75 5.54 -9.39 6.21
N THR A 76 5.63 -9.79 4.94
CA THR A 76 6.88 -10.24 4.33
C THR A 76 7.92 -9.11 4.25
N VAL A 77 7.50 -7.89 3.89
CA VAL A 77 8.39 -6.70 3.92
C VAL A 77 8.99 -6.52 5.32
N LEU A 78 8.15 -6.56 6.36
CA LEU A 78 8.58 -6.34 7.74
C LEU A 78 9.50 -7.45 8.25
N HIS A 79 9.23 -8.71 7.90
CA HIS A 79 10.02 -9.86 8.32
C HIS A 79 11.43 -9.86 7.69
N ARG A 80 11.54 -9.48 6.41
CA ARG A 80 12.82 -9.49 5.67
C ARG A 80 13.77 -8.34 6.00
N ARG A 81 13.33 -7.35 6.79
CA ARG A 81 14.13 -6.14 7.10
C ARG A 81 15.58 -6.46 7.50
N ALA A 82 15.79 -7.36 8.46
CA ALA A 82 17.12 -7.66 8.99
C ALA A 82 18.02 -8.34 7.94
N GLU A 83 17.44 -9.27 7.16
CA GLU A 83 18.11 -9.92 6.04
C GLU A 83 18.54 -8.88 4.99
N LEU A 84 17.63 -7.98 4.60
CA LEU A 84 17.88 -6.95 3.59
C LEU A 84 18.96 -5.95 4.00
N ILE A 85 19.05 -5.60 5.28
CA ILE A 85 20.16 -4.79 5.81
C ILE A 85 21.50 -5.52 5.57
N GLY A 86 21.54 -6.83 5.83
CA GLY A 86 22.73 -7.65 5.64
C GLY A 86 23.12 -7.84 4.17
N VAL A 87 22.15 -7.87 3.26
CA VAL A 87 22.41 -8.07 1.81
C VAL A 87 22.51 -6.78 0.99
N LEU A 88 22.23 -5.62 1.60
CA LEU A 88 22.30 -4.32 0.92
C LEU A 88 23.66 -4.05 0.26
N PRO A 89 24.83 -4.36 0.86
CA PRO A 89 26.11 -4.16 0.20
C PRO A 89 26.25 -4.94 -1.11
N GLN A 90 25.69 -6.15 -1.19
CA GLN A 90 25.71 -6.99 -2.38
C GLN A 90 24.76 -6.43 -3.45
N LEU A 91 23.57 -5.99 -3.06
CA LEU A 91 22.62 -5.32 -3.96
C LEU A 91 23.22 -4.02 -4.53
N ALA A 92 23.87 -3.23 -3.69
CA ALA A 92 24.56 -2.00 -4.08
C ALA A 92 25.70 -2.28 -5.08
N ALA A 93 26.54 -3.28 -4.79
CA ALA A 93 27.62 -3.70 -5.68
C ALA A 93 27.10 -4.18 -7.04
N ALA A 94 26.02 -4.98 -7.06
CA ALA A 94 25.38 -5.42 -8.29
C ALA A 94 24.83 -4.25 -9.14
N ALA A 95 24.33 -3.21 -8.48
CA ALA A 95 23.88 -1.97 -9.11
C ALA A 95 25.02 -0.98 -9.44
N THR A 96 26.28 -1.32 -9.15
CA THR A 96 27.44 -0.42 -9.30
C THR A 96 27.29 0.88 -8.49
N VAL A 97 26.63 0.81 -7.34
CA VAL A 97 26.45 1.92 -6.40
C VAL A 97 27.19 1.61 -5.10
N ARG A 98 27.82 2.63 -4.52
CA ARG A 98 28.54 2.49 -3.24
C ARG A 98 27.62 2.88 -2.08
N LEU A 99 27.73 2.15 -0.97
CA LEU A 99 27.02 2.48 0.27
C LEU A 99 27.72 3.63 1.03
N ASP A 100 29.05 3.61 1.06
CA ASP A 100 29.92 4.60 1.72
C ASP A 100 29.47 4.94 3.15
N ASP A 101 29.05 6.18 3.39
CA ASP A 101 28.65 6.74 4.69
C ASP A 101 27.15 6.62 4.99
N LEU A 102 26.37 6.02 4.08
CA LEU A 102 24.92 5.88 4.23
C LEU A 102 24.59 4.68 5.12
N PRO A 103 23.83 4.87 6.22
CA PRO A 103 23.42 3.77 7.08
C PRO A 103 22.44 2.85 6.35
N ALA A 104 22.74 1.55 6.33
CA ALA A 104 21.95 0.54 5.63
C ALA A 104 20.52 0.46 6.16
N GLU A 105 20.34 0.66 7.46
CA GLU A 105 19.04 0.68 8.13
C GLU A 105 18.13 1.75 7.55
N ASP A 106 18.63 2.98 7.36
CA ASP A 106 17.80 4.07 6.83
C ASP A 106 17.41 3.82 5.37
N ILE A 107 18.31 3.22 4.57
CA ILE A 107 18.00 2.83 3.18
C ILE A 107 16.91 1.76 3.14
N ILE A 108 17.05 0.70 3.93
CA ILE A 108 16.08 -0.41 3.95
C ILE A 108 14.75 0.03 4.56
N ASP A 109 14.75 0.86 5.60
CA ASP A 109 13.53 1.37 6.21
C ASP A 109 12.78 2.32 5.25
N ALA A 110 13.48 3.18 4.50
CA ALA A 110 12.86 4.01 3.46
C ALA A 110 12.31 3.18 2.28
N ALA A 111 13.04 2.15 1.83
CA ALA A 111 12.58 1.24 0.78
C ALA A 111 11.36 0.41 1.24
N SER A 112 11.37 -0.03 2.49
CA SER A 112 10.24 -0.75 3.12
C SER A 112 9.00 0.15 3.22
N ALA A 113 9.18 1.42 3.61
CA ALA A 113 8.09 2.39 3.64
C ALA A 113 7.46 2.58 2.26
N LEU A 114 8.28 2.72 1.23
CA LEU A 114 7.82 2.82 -0.16
C LEU A 114 7.01 1.58 -0.56
N ARG A 115 7.55 0.37 -0.34
CA ARG A 115 6.88 -0.87 -0.71
C ARG A 115 5.56 -1.07 0.05
N CYS A 116 5.53 -0.77 1.34
CA CYS A 116 4.31 -0.84 2.13
C CYS A 116 3.22 0.10 1.61
N ARG A 117 3.56 1.34 1.22
CA ARG A 117 2.61 2.28 0.59
C ARG A 117 2.07 1.75 -0.75
N GLU A 118 2.92 1.14 -1.58
CA GLU A 118 2.49 0.51 -2.83
C GLU A 118 1.48 -0.62 -2.58
N LEU A 119 1.76 -1.48 -1.60
CA LEU A 119 0.90 -2.60 -1.24
C LEU A 119 -0.45 -2.14 -0.69
N GLN A 120 -0.46 -1.11 0.15
CA GLN A 120 -1.69 -0.47 0.64
C GLN A 120 -2.50 0.15 -0.51
N ALA A 121 -1.85 0.87 -1.42
CA ALA A 121 -2.51 1.48 -2.58
C ALA A 121 -3.13 0.41 -3.52
N ALA A 122 -2.43 -0.71 -3.72
CA ALA A 122 -2.93 -1.83 -4.49
C ALA A 122 -4.14 -2.49 -3.80
N GLY A 123 -4.10 -2.69 -2.48
CA GLY A 123 -5.23 -3.21 -1.69
C GLY A 123 -6.46 -2.29 -1.72
N ALA A 124 -6.26 -0.97 -1.58
CA ALA A 124 -7.31 0.02 -1.66
C ALA A 124 -7.98 0.04 -3.05
N SER A 125 -7.18 -0.09 -4.11
CA SER A 125 -7.66 -0.16 -5.49
C SER A 125 -8.52 -1.39 -5.74
N ARG A 126 -8.08 -2.57 -5.28
CA ARG A 126 -8.88 -3.81 -5.35
C ARG A 126 -10.18 -3.68 -4.58
N SER A 127 -10.13 -3.16 -3.35
CA SER A 127 -11.32 -2.95 -2.52
C SER A 127 -12.31 -1.97 -3.15
N ARG A 128 -11.82 -0.92 -3.83
CA ARG A 128 -12.67 -0.01 -4.61
C ARG A 128 -13.35 -0.71 -5.79
N GLN A 129 -12.61 -1.55 -6.53
CA GLN A 129 -13.18 -2.31 -7.66
C GLN A 129 -14.26 -3.29 -7.20
N VAL A 130 -14.04 -4.01 -6.10
CA VAL A 130 -15.04 -4.92 -5.51
C VAL A 130 -16.30 -4.17 -5.13
N ARG A 131 -16.19 -2.98 -4.51
CA ARG A 131 -17.35 -2.15 -4.17
C ARG A 131 -18.11 -1.66 -5.42
N ILE A 132 -17.40 -1.28 -6.47
CA ILE A 132 -18.02 -0.86 -7.74
C ILE A 132 -18.78 -2.02 -8.38
N GLU A 133 -18.19 -3.21 -8.42
CA GLU A 133 -18.85 -4.38 -8.99
C GLU A 133 -20.05 -4.81 -8.15
N ALA A 134 -19.94 -4.79 -6.81
CA ALA A 134 -21.05 -5.07 -5.91
C ALA A 134 -22.20 -4.06 -6.10
N ALA A 135 -21.91 -2.77 -6.28
CA ALA A 135 -22.92 -1.75 -6.57
C ALA A 135 -23.60 -1.98 -7.93
N ARG A 136 -22.82 -2.39 -8.94
CA ARG A 136 -23.33 -2.72 -10.28
C ARG A 136 -24.27 -3.93 -10.24
N VAL A 137 -23.87 -5.01 -9.56
CA VAL A 137 -24.67 -6.24 -9.41
C VAL A 137 -25.91 -5.98 -8.54
N GLY A 138 -25.80 -5.12 -7.53
CA GLY A 138 -26.89 -4.75 -6.63
C GLY A 138 -27.94 -3.82 -7.24
N GLY A 139 -27.77 -3.37 -8.49
CA GLY A 139 -28.74 -2.50 -9.17
C GLY A 139 -28.89 -1.09 -8.58
N PHE A 140 -27.94 -0.65 -7.74
CA PHE A 140 -28.01 0.66 -7.11
C PHE A 140 -27.62 1.76 -8.09
N GLU A 141 -28.46 2.80 -8.16
CA GLU A 141 -28.17 4.06 -8.81
C GLU A 141 -26.97 4.73 -8.10
N TRP A 142 -25.97 5.12 -8.89
CA TRP A 142 -24.70 5.67 -8.41
C TRP A 142 -24.94 6.85 -7.46
N PRO A 143 -24.35 6.93 -6.26
CA PRO A 143 -24.27 8.21 -5.57
C PRO A 143 -23.36 9.09 -6.42
N ALA A 144 -23.91 10.17 -6.96
CA ALA A 144 -23.15 11.18 -7.68
C ALA A 144 -21.94 11.56 -6.81
N ALA A 145 -20.75 11.51 -7.40
CA ALA A 145 -19.56 12.09 -6.79
C ALA A 145 -19.95 13.52 -6.39
N GLU A 146 -19.86 13.82 -5.09
CA GLU A 146 -20.13 15.15 -4.58
C GLU A 146 -19.24 16.11 -5.38
N ALA A 147 -19.87 16.88 -6.26
CA ALA A 147 -19.19 17.88 -7.04
C ALA A 147 -18.58 18.87 -6.06
N GLU A 148 -17.30 19.20 -6.23
CA GLU A 148 -16.74 20.39 -5.62
C GLU A 148 -17.69 21.56 -5.89
N PRO A 149 -18.06 22.36 -4.88
CA PRO A 149 -18.65 23.65 -5.17
C PRO A 149 -17.58 24.52 -5.83
N ALA A 150 -17.59 24.52 -7.16
CA ALA A 150 -17.00 25.58 -7.96
C ALA A 150 -17.73 26.88 -7.59
N ASP A 151 -17.01 27.71 -6.84
CA ASP A 151 -16.97 29.16 -6.84
C ASP A 151 -18.14 29.87 -7.56
N LEU A 152 -18.87 30.72 -6.82
CA LEU A 152 -19.63 31.80 -7.44
C LEU A 152 -19.42 33.14 -6.69
N PRO A 153 -19.43 34.24 -7.46
CA PRO A 153 -18.63 35.43 -7.23
C PRO A 153 -19.42 36.57 -6.61
N GLY A 154 -18.72 37.56 -6.04
CA GLY A 154 -19.33 38.85 -5.72
C GLY A 154 -18.53 39.73 -4.76
N ALA A 155 -17.49 40.38 -5.28
CA ALA A 155 -17.08 41.71 -4.82
C ALA A 155 -18.22 42.72 -5.15
N PRO A 156 -18.32 43.92 -4.55
CA PRO A 156 -17.28 44.77 -3.95
C PRO A 156 -17.22 44.82 -2.42
#